data_AF-A0A936MBS7-F1
#
_entry.id   AF-A0A936MBS7-F1
#
_cell.length_a   1.000
_cell.length_b   1.000
_cell.length_c   1.000
_cell.angle_alpha   90.00
_cell.angle_beta   90.00
_cell.angle_gamma   90.00
#
_symmetry.space_group_name_H-M   'P 1'
#
loop_
_entity.id
_entity.type
_entity.pdbx_description
1 polymer ?
#
loop_
_entity_poly.entity_id
_entity_poly.type
_entity_poly.pdbx_seq_one_letter_code
_entity_poly.pdbx_strand_id
1 'polypeptide(L)'
;MITINVLEGFKQLKIGQIRHINELIENIKQSNILNNDTDIELNIEGCYTAYPATPKLIDYFLYYLSSLNGKKKIHIKLDGIGNKLVYILYILVLESEFFNIYDKIDNEDDVKLWEKTINEKLKKKNILLKVTFTPTNKDYIYWS
;
A
#
# COMPACT_ATOMS: atom_id res chain seq x y z
N MET A 1 -6.05 -15.16 -6.61
CA MET A 1 -5.71 -13.72 -6.65
C MET A 1 -7.02 -12.97 -6.56
N ILE A 2 -7.18 -12.18 -5.51
CA ILE A 2 -8.37 -11.34 -5.30
C ILE A 2 -8.05 -9.90 -5.67
N THR A 3 -8.96 -9.21 -6.35
CA THR A 3 -8.78 -7.80 -6.73
C THR A 3 -9.71 -6.93 -5.90
N ILE A 4 -9.14 -5.94 -5.22
CA ILE A 4 -9.86 -4.91 -4.46
C ILE A 4 -9.74 -3.58 -5.19
N ASN A 5 -10.88 -3.01 -5.60
CA ASN A 5 -10.94 -1.69 -6.23
C ASN A 5 -11.37 -0.63 -5.20
N VAL A 6 -10.57 0.41 -5.01
CA VAL A 6 -10.78 1.44 -3.98
C VAL A 6 -11.60 2.64 -4.50
N LEU A 7 -11.89 2.68 -5.80
CA LEU A 7 -12.30 3.87 -6.55
C LEU A 7 -13.75 4.35 -6.39
N GLU A 8 -14.66 3.57 -5.83
CA GLU A 8 -16.04 4.03 -5.66
C GLU A 8 -16.13 5.10 -4.55
N GLY A 9 -15.96 6.39 -4.90
CA GLY A 9 -16.28 7.53 -4.03
C GLY A 9 -15.12 8.45 -3.55
N PHE A 10 -13.88 8.29 -4.05
CA PHE A 10 -12.67 8.88 -3.41
C PHE A 10 -12.33 10.36 -3.68
N LYS A 11 -13.22 11.17 -4.27
CA LYS A 11 -12.98 12.60 -4.58
C LYS A 11 -13.37 13.55 -3.43
N GLN A 12 -12.93 13.30 -2.19
CA GLN A 12 -13.30 14.12 -1.01
C GLN A 12 -12.08 14.76 -0.31
N LEU A 13 -12.33 15.74 0.57
CA LEU A 13 -11.32 16.36 1.45
C LEU A 13 -10.62 15.30 2.34
N LYS A 14 -9.39 15.58 2.81
CA LYS A 14 -8.53 14.64 3.57
C LYS A 14 -9.22 13.87 4.70
N ILE A 15 -10.12 14.51 5.46
CA ILE A 15 -10.90 13.86 6.53
C ILE A 15 -11.90 12.84 5.96
N GLY A 16 -12.57 13.19 4.85
CA GLY A 16 -13.48 12.29 4.13
C GLY A 16 -12.77 11.07 3.57
N GLN A 17 -11.52 11.22 3.11
CA GLN A 17 -10.69 10.11 2.62
C GLN A 17 -10.36 9.09 3.72
N ILE A 18 -9.97 9.55 4.93
CA ILE A 18 -9.72 8.64 6.07
C ILE A 18 -10.98 7.88 6.45
N ARG A 19 -12.13 8.56 6.51
CA ARG A 19 -13.41 7.92 6.80
C ARG A 19 -13.75 6.84 5.77
N HIS A 20 -13.61 7.12 4.47
CA HIS A 20 -13.87 6.13 3.43
C HIS A 20 -12.94 4.93 3.50
N ILE A 21 -11.64 5.11 3.82
CA ILE A 21 -10.73 3.98 4.01
C ILE A 21 -11.19 3.11 5.17
N ASN A 22 -11.59 3.71 6.29
CA ASN A 22 -12.10 2.96 7.43
C ASN A 22 -13.39 2.21 7.06
N GLU A 23 -14.33 2.85 6.37
CA GLU A 23 -15.57 2.21 5.90
C GLU A 23 -15.27 1.06 4.94
N LEU A 24 -14.33 1.23 4.00
CA LEU A 24 -13.90 0.17 3.10
C LEU A 24 -13.29 -1.02 3.87
N ILE A 25 -12.40 -0.76 4.82
CA ILE A 25 -11.80 -1.80 5.66
C ILE A 25 -12.87 -2.57 6.45
N GLU A 26 -13.83 -1.86 7.05
CA GLU A 26 -14.93 -2.50 7.77
C GLU A 26 -15.82 -3.33 6.85
N ASN A 27 -16.13 -2.84 5.65
CA ASN A 27 -16.88 -3.61 4.65
C ASN A 27 -16.14 -4.89 4.23
N ILE A 28 -14.81 -4.82 4.01
CA ILE A 28 -13.98 -5.98 3.68
C ILE A 28 -14.01 -7.01 4.81
N LYS A 29 -13.90 -6.57 6.07
CA LYS A 29 -13.99 -7.43 7.26
C LYS A 29 -15.36 -8.10 7.38
N GLN A 30 -16.43 -7.31 7.34
CA GLN A 30 -17.81 -7.80 7.52
C GLN A 30 -18.22 -8.77 6.42
N SER A 31 -17.80 -8.51 5.19
CA SER A 31 -18.10 -9.33 4.03
C SER A 31 -17.19 -10.55 3.90
N ASN A 32 -16.19 -10.70 4.80
CA ASN A 32 -15.16 -11.74 4.77
C ASN A 32 -14.52 -11.93 3.38
N ILE A 33 -14.31 -10.83 2.66
CA ILE A 33 -13.89 -10.84 1.24
C ILE A 33 -12.55 -11.57 1.08
N LEU A 34 -11.65 -11.42 2.05
CA LEU A 34 -10.29 -11.93 1.92
C LEU A 34 -10.16 -13.44 2.13
N ASN A 35 -11.11 -14.13 2.78
CA ASN A 35 -11.20 -15.59 2.91
C ASN A 35 -9.89 -16.45 2.86
N ASN A 36 -8.84 -16.03 3.56
CA ASN A 36 -7.47 -16.61 3.57
C ASN A 36 -6.62 -16.46 2.28
N ASP A 37 -6.96 -15.52 1.41
CA ASP A 37 -6.21 -15.19 0.21
C ASP A 37 -4.79 -14.73 0.54
N THR A 38 -3.81 -15.38 -0.09
CA THR A 38 -2.39 -15.03 0.04
C THR A 38 -1.88 -14.20 -1.14
N ASP A 39 -2.74 -13.93 -2.13
CA ASP A 39 -2.40 -13.21 -3.37
C ASP A 39 -3.46 -12.13 -3.63
N ILE A 40 -3.11 -10.87 -3.36
CA ILE A 40 -4.03 -9.73 -3.36
C ILE A 40 -3.57 -8.70 -4.39
N GLU A 41 -4.46 -8.25 -5.25
CA GLU A 41 -4.29 -7.06 -6.06
C GLU A 41 -5.12 -5.91 -5.46
N LEU A 42 -4.48 -4.79 -5.17
CA LEU A 42 -5.09 -3.56 -4.68
C LEU A 42 -5.01 -2.49 -5.77
N ASN A 43 -6.14 -2.10 -6.33
CA ASN A 43 -6.21 -0.99 -7.28
C ASN A 43 -6.63 0.31 -6.56
N ILE A 44 -5.67 1.23 -6.44
CA ILE A 44 -5.83 2.58 -5.90
C ILE A 44 -5.52 3.67 -6.95
N GLU A 45 -5.57 3.34 -8.24
CA GLU A 45 -5.53 4.36 -9.30
C GLU A 45 -6.69 5.34 -9.13
N GLY A 46 -6.51 6.62 -9.49
CA GLY A 46 -7.49 7.69 -9.28
C GLY A 46 -7.78 8.01 -7.81
N CYS A 47 -7.15 7.31 -6.88
CA CYS A 47 -7.15 7.60 -5.46
C CYS A 47 -6.09 8.68 -5.23
N TYR A 48 -6.42 9.94 -5.57
CA TYR A 48 -5.58 11.12 -5.33
C TYR A 48 -5.46 11.36 -3.81
N THR A 49 -4.77 10.48 -3.11
CA THR A 49 -4.82 10.43 -1.66
C THR A 49 -3.85 11.41 -1.07
N ALA A 50 -4.39 12.28 -0.22
CA ALA A 50 -3.59 12.90 0.81
C ALA A 50 -3.16 11.81 1.79
N TYR A 51 -1.85 11.71 1.98
CA TYR A 51 -1.28 11.10 3.17
C TYR A 51 -2.02 11.59 4.45
N PRO A 52 -2.32 10.72 5.44
CA PRO A 52 -1.86 9.33 5.59
C PRO A 52 -2.89 8.25 5.24
N ALA A 53 -3.91 8.57 4.45
CA ALA A 53 -5.02 7.65 4.21
C ALA A 53 -4.53 6.34 3.53
N THR A 54 -3.87 6.43 2.38
CA THR A 54 -3.43 5.27 1.60
C THR A 54 -2.45 4.34 2.32
N PRO A 55 -1.40 4.85 3.02
CA PRO A 55 -0.54 4.01 3.84
C PRO A 55 -1.32 3.14 4.85
N LYS A 56 -2.37 3.67 5.48
CA LYS A 56 -3.21 2.87 6.41
C LYS A 56 -3.98 1.75 5.74
N LEU A 57 -4.47 1.97 4.51
CA LEU A 57 -5.12 0.91 3.74
C LEU A 57 -4.12 -0.19 3.38
N ILE A 58 -2.92 0.20 2.96
CA ILE A 58 -1.83 -0.74 2.63
C ILE A 58 -1.42 -1.53 3.88
N ASP A 59 -1.27 -0.86 5.02
CA ASP A 59 -0.97 -1.49 6.32
C ASP A 59 -1.99 -2.55 6.69
N TYR A 60 -3.29 -2.27 6.50
CA TYR A 60 -4.34 -3.26 6.76
C TYR A 60 -4.10 -4.56 5.98
N PHE A 61 -3.83 -4.47 4.67
CA PHE A 61 -3.55 -5.67 3.84
C PHE A 61 -2.24 -6.36 4.24
N LEU A 62 -1.20 -5.60 4.59
CA LEU A 62 0.08 -6.15 5.01
C LEU A 62 -0.02 -6.86 6.37
N TYR A 63 -0.77 -6.33 7.32
CA TYR A 63 -1.07 -6.99 8.59
C TYR A 63 -1.91 -8.25 8.38
N TYR A 64 -2.94 -8.17 7.51
CA TYR A 64 -3.72 -9.33 7.12
C TYR A 64 -2.83 -10.45 6.55
N LEU A 65 -2.05 -10.17 5.50
CA LEU A 65 -1.14 -11.16 4.90
C LEU A 65 -0.07 -11.67 5.87
N SER A 66 0.37 -10.82 6.79
CA SER A 66 1.35 -11.20 7.83
C SER A 66 0.79 -12.18 8.85
N SER A 67 -0.53 -12.25 9.02
CA SER A 67 -1.18 -13.22 9.91
C SER A 67 -1.30 -14.61 9.28
N LEU A 68 -1.16 -14.71 7.95
CA LEU A 68 -1.24 -15.96 7.21
C LEU A 68 0.10 -16.70 7.19
N ASN A 69 0.05 -18.01 6.95
CA ASN A 69 1.23 -18.84 6.74
C ASN A 69 1.63 -18.89 5.26
N GLY A 70 2.87 -19.31 4.97
CA GLY A 70 3.35 -19.50 3.60
C GLY A 70 3.85 -18.23 2.91
N LYS A 71 4.02 -18.30 1.59
CA LYS A 71 4.44 -17.19 0.73
C LYS A 71 3.22 -16.38 0.32
N LYS A 72 3.30 -15.05 0.47
CA LYS A 72 2.21 -14.13 0.14
C LYS A 72 2.66 -13.12 -0.89
N LYS A 73 1.69 -12.55 -1.59
CA LYS A 73 1.88 -11.52 -2.60
C LYS A 73 0.85 -10.43 -2.43
N ILE A 74 1.30 -9.20 -2.61
CA ILE A 74 0.43 -8.05 -2.79
C ILE A 74 0.91 -7.28 -4.01
N HIS A 75 -0.01 -6.96 -4.91
CA HIS A 75 0.22 -6.12 -6.07
C HIS A 75 -0.60 -4.85 -5.93
N ILE A 76 0.07 -3.70 -5.86
CA ILE A 76 -0.57 -2.39 -5.78
C ILE A 76 -0.50 -1.70 -7.14
N LYS A 77 -1.64 -1.31 -7.70
CA LYS A 77 -1.73 -0.44 -8.88
C LYS A 77 -2.08 0.96 -8.41
N LEU A 78 -1.27 1.95 -8.79
CA LEU A 78 -1.46 3.34 -8.38
C LEU A 78 -1.01 4.31 -9.48
N ASP A 79 -1.64 5.47 -9.52
CA ASP A 79 -1.26 6.61 -10.37
C ASP A 79 -0.80 7.80 -9.51
N GLY A 80 -0.20 8.82 -10.12
CA GLY A 80 0.25 10.00 -9.38
C GLY A 80 0.88 11.10 -10.23
N ILE A 81 1.10 12.26 -9.61
CA ILE A 81 1.77 13.41 -10.24
C ILE A 81 3.28 13.16 -10.22
N GLY A 82 3.76 12.45 -11.23
CA GLY A 82 5.18 12.18 -11.47
C GLY A 82 5.64 10.80 -10.97
N ASN A 83 6.61 10.23 -11.69
CA ASN A 83 7.13 8.88 -11.49
C ASN A 83 8.43 8.84 -10.64
N LYS A 84 8.65 9.85 -9.79
CA LYS A 84 9.81 9.86 -8.88
C LYS A 84 9.56 8.87 -7.74
N LEU A 85 10.58 8.06 -7.44
CA LEU A 85 10.52 7.04 -6.39
C LEU A 85 10.05 7.59 -5.04
N VAL A 86 10.51 8.79 -4.65
CA VAL A 86 10.08 9.46 -3.41
C VAL A 86 8.55 9.61 -3.29
N TYR A 87 7.85 9.94 -4.38
CA TYR A 87 6.40 10.10 -4.34
C TYR A 87 5.69 8.77 -4.19
N ILE A 88 6.21 7.74 -4.85
CA ILE A 88 5.70 6.37 -4.72
C ILE A 88 5.88 5.91 -3.27
N LEU A 89 7.07 6.10 -2.70
CA LEU A 89 7.34 5.75 -1.30
C LEU A 89 6.44 6.51 -0.33
N TYR A 90 6.16 7.79 -0.55
CA TYR A 90 5.21 8.54 0.26
C TYR A 90 3.79 7.99 0.23
N ILE A 91 3.32 7.56 -0.95
CA ILE A 91 2.00 6.93 -1.09
C ILE A 91 1.98 5.58 -0.36
N LEU A 92 3.07 4.83 -0.44
CA LEU A 92 3.13 3.47 0.10
C LEU A 92 3.31 3.43 1.63
N VAL A 93 4.20 4.25 2.21
CA VAL A 93 4.73 3.97 3.56
C VAL A 93 4.91 5.16 4.50
N LEU A 94 4.66 6.41 4.08
CA LEU A 94 4.75 7.54 5.01
C LEU A 94 3.64 7.41 6.08
N GLU A 95 3.98 7.50 7.37
CA GLU A 95 3.13 7.12 8.53
C GLU A 95 2.61 5.67 8.50
N SER A 96 3.33 4.75 7.84
CA SER A 96 3.00 3.33 7.95
C SER A 96 3.44 2.79 9.32
N GLU A 97 2.47 2.26 10.05
CA GLU A 97 2.68 1.47 11.27
C GLU A 97 3.30 0.11 10.92
N PHE A 98 2.91 -0.47 9.78
CA PHE A 98 3.50 -1.74 9.34
C PHE A 98 5.00 -1.60 9.12
N PHE A 99 5.46 -0.50 8.53
CA PHE A 99 6.88 -0.20 8.26
C PHE A 99 7.59 0.59 9.35
N ASN A 100 6.89 1.13 10.35
CA ASN A 100 7.44 2.04 11.37
C ASN A 100 8.17 3.23 10.73
N ILE A 101 7.56 3.86 9.73
CA ILE A 101 8.10 5.02 9.02
C ILE A 101 7.19 6.21 9.31
N TYR A 102 7.71 7.21 10.02
CA TYR A 102 6.93 8.38 10.47
C TYR A 102 7.55 9.72 10.05
N ASP A 103 8.85 9.74 9.81
CA ASP A 103 9.57 10.91 9.32
C ASP A 103 9.37 11.08 7.81
N LYS A 104 9.66 12.26 7.28
CA LYS A 104 9.65 12.52 5.83
C LYS A 104 11.02 12.21 5.21
N ILE A 105 11.07 12.12 3.88
CA ILE A 105 12.30 12.01 3.11
C ILE A 105 12.81 13.43 2.87
N ASP A 106 13.97 13.76 3.44
CA ASP A 106 14.62 15.04 3.27
C ASP A 106 15.73 14.98 2.20
N ASN A 107 16.30 13.79 1.96
CA ASN A 107 17.38 13.57 1.01
C ASN A 107 17.36 12.17 0.38
N GLU A 108 18.33 11.87 -0.51
CA GLU A 108 18.42 10.59 -1.22
C GLU A 108 18.80 9.41 -0.31
N ASP A 109 19.52 9.64 0.78
CA ASP A 109 19.88 8.57 1.72
C ASP A 109 18.65 8.07 2.50
N ASP A 110 17.69 8.95 2.77
CA ASP A 110 16.40 8.57 3.36
C ASP A 110 15.61 7.64 2.43
N VAL A 111 15.66 7.87 1.11
CA VAL A 111 15.05 6.99 0.10
C VAL A 111 15.62 5.57 0.22
N LYS A 112 16.95 5.45 0.24
CA LYS A 112 17.64 4.15 0.37
C LYS A 112 17.32 3.47 1.69
N LEU A 113 17.26 4.24 2.78
CA LEU A 113 16.89 3.74 4.10
C LEU A 113 15.47 3.15 4.10
N TRP A 114 14.51 3.85 3.49
CA TRP A 114 13.14 3.36 3.39
C TRP A 114 13.04 2.10 2.54
N GLU A 115 13.69 2.06 1.37
CA GLU A 115 13.71 0.85 0.54
C GLU A 115 14.29 -0.35 1.29
N LYS A 116 15.35 -0.13 2.07
CA LYS A 116 15.93 -1.17 2.94
C LYS A 116 14.93 -1.64 4.00
N THR A 117 14.32 -0.71 4.74
CA THR A 117 13.32 -1.02 5.77
C THR A 117 12.13 -1.81 5.20
N ILE A 118 11.62 -1.41 4.04
CA ILE A 118 10.55 -2.10 3.34
C ILE A 118 10.95 -3.54 3.02
N ASN A 119 12.11 -3.73 2.36
CA ASN A 119 12.59 -5.06 1.96
C ASN A 119 12.82 -5.97 3.17
N GLU A 120 13.44 -5.46 4.24
CA GLU A 120 13.72 -6.25 5.45
C GLU A 120 12.43 -6.69 6.17
N LYS A 121 11.43 -5.81 6.28
CA LYS A 121 10.14 -6.18 6.89
C LYS A 121 9.37 -7.19 6.04
N LEU A 122 9.29 -6.98 4.73
CA LEU A 122 8.62 -7.88 3.81
C LEU A 122 9.28 -9.27 3.77
N LYS A 123 10.62 -9.32 3.76
CA LYS A 123 11.41 -10.55 3.93
C LYS A 123 10.97 -11.35 5.14
N LYS A 124 10.99 -10.69 6.30
CA LYS A 124 10.69 -11.32 7.60
C LYS A 124 9.27 -11.88 7.63
N LYS A 125 8.35 -11.30 6.87
CA LYS A 125 6.94 -11.71 6.78
C LYS A 125 6.63 -12.65 5.61
N ASN A 126 7.61 -12.92 4.75
CA ASN A 126 7.48 -13.72 3.53
C ASN A 126 6.41 -13.17 2.56
N ILE A 127 6.39 -11.84 2.40
CA ILE A 127 5.45 -11.11 1.53
C ILE A 127 6.25 -10.53 0.36
N LEU A 128 5.85 -10.84 -0.88
CA LEU A 128 6.33 -10.15 -2.08
C LEU A 128 5.40 -8.98 -2.38
N LEU A 129 5.94 -7.78 -2.50
CA LEU A 129 5.19 -6.58 -2.89
C LEU A 129 5.59 -6.18 -4.31
N LYS A 130 4.61 -6.06 -5.19
CA LYS A 130 4.76 -5.44 -6.51
C LYS A 130 3.97 -4.14 -6.55
N VAL A 131 4.56 -3.07 -7.07
CA VAL A 131 3.88 -1.79 -7.28
C VAL A 131 3.98 -1.44 -8.76
N THR A 132 2.85 -1.27 -9.43
CA THR A 132 2.78 -0.81 -10.82
C THR A 132 2.32 0.64 -10.83
N PHE A 133 3.21 1.53 -11.27
CA PHE A 133 2.91 2.96 -11.41
C PHE A 133 2.38 3.27 -12.82
N THR A 134 1.13 3.75 -12.89
CA THR A 134 0.48 4.18 -14.13
C THR A 134 0.58 5.70 -14.31
N PRO A 135 0.63 6.22 -15.55
CA PRO A 135 0.41 5.53 -16.83
C PRO A 135 1.65 4.84 -17.41
N THR A 136 2.83 4.98 -16.79
CA THR A 136 4.09 4.46 -17.38
C THR A 136 4.22 2.94 -17.35
N ASN A 137 3.31 2.24 -16.66
CA ASN A 137 3.37 0.79 -16.40
C ASN A 137 4.74 0.35 -15.85
N LYS A 138 5.34 1.20 -15.02
CA LYS A 138 6.64 0.94 -14.42
C LYS A 138 6.45 0.13 -13.16
N ASP A 139 7.13 -1.01 -13.08
CA ASP A 139 7.09 -1.90 -11.95
C ASP A 139 8.22 -1.63 -10.96
N TYR A 140 7.86 -1.61 -9.68
CA TYR A 140 8.76 -1.62 -8.53
C TYR A 140 8.48 -2.88 -7.73
N ILE A 141 9.52 -3.66 -7.44
CA ILE A 141 9.38 -4.95 -6.76
C ILE A 141 10.15 -4.87 -5.45
N TYR A 142 9.45 -5.16 -4.36
CA TYR A 142 10.01 -5.24 -3.03
C TYR A 142 9.87 -6.67 -2.52
N TRP A 143 10.99 -7.19 -2.02
CA TRP A 143 11.25 -8.58 -1.68
C TRP A 143 11.44 -9.55 -2.87
N SER A 144 12.50 -9.30 -3.65
CA SER A 144 13.17 -10.25 -4.56
C SER A 144 14.36 -10.95 -3.89
#